data_AF-A0A932T454-F1
#
_entry.id   AF-A0A932T454-F1
#
_cell.length_a   1.000
_cell.length_b   1.000
_cell.length_c   1.000
_cell.angle_alpha   90.00
_cell.angle_beta   90.00
_cell.angle_gamma   90.00
#
_symmetry.space_group_name_H-M   'P 1'
#
loop_
_entity.id
_entity.type
_entity.pdbx_description
1 polymer ?
#
loop_
_entity_poly.entity_id
_entity_poly.type
_entity_poly.pdbx_seq_one_letter_code
_entity_poly.pdbx_strand_id
1 'polypeptide(L)'
;MLTIKEISEKFNIPKSTLYGWEKERTEIFSYLQNASSNSEQLRDLIILLDKYSKEIQPSFNYQEIEFLLALNFTFSSFEDIENISTKYSHEIIKEIKANSEFVMPIYGKLEKLNLIEKYIFTSRYKEIKSKNEKNKDEDKIGLIKHYFKPFINQ
;
A
#
# COMPACT_ATOMS: atom_id res chain seq x y z
N MET A 1 9.57 -23.97 3.15
CA MET A 1 11.00 -23.61 2.99
C MET A 1 11.51 -24.27 1.73
N LEU A 2 12.32 -23.56 0.95
CA LEU A 2 13.01 -24.12 -0.20
C LEU A 2 14.06 -25.14 0.24
N THR A 3 14.10 -26.27 -0.45
CA THR A 3 15.18 -27.26 -0.37
C THR A 3 16.45 -26.72 -1.03
N ILE A 4 17.61 -27.32 -0.72
CA ILE A 4 18.90 -26.98 -1.36
C ILE A 4 18.82 -27.09 -2.90
N LYS A 5 18.06 -28.05 -3.42
CA LYS A 5 17.85 -28.19 -4.86
C LYS A 5 17.10 -26.98 -5.44
N GLU A 6 16.01 -26.58 -4.81
CA GLU A 6 15.21 -25.44 -5.28
C GLU A 6 15.95 -24.11 -5.11
N ILE A 7 16.73 -23.93 -4.03
CA ILE A 7 17.60 -22.75 -3.86
C ILE A 7 18.65 -22.72 -4.97
N SER A 8 19.28 -23.87 -5.25
CA SER A 8 20.31 -24.00 -6.28
C SER A 8 19.79 -23.61 -7.66
N GLU A 9 18.61 -24.11 -8.02
CA GLU A 9 17.95 -23.81 -9.30
C GLU A 9 17.45 -22.36 -9.37
N LYS A 10 16.86 -21.83 -8.29
CA LYS A 10 16.26 -20.50 -8.26
C LYS A 10 17.28 -19.36 -8.24
N PHE A 11 18.39 -19.54 -7.53
CA PHE A 11 19.41 -18.50 -7.34
C PHE A 11 20.70 -18.77 -8.11
N ASN A 12 20.73 -19.86 -8.89
CA ASN A 12 21.90 -20.31 -9.64
C ASN A 12 23.16 -20.46 -8.75
N ILE A 13 22.98 -21.06 -7.57
CA ILE A 13 24.06 -21.32 -6.60
C ILE A 13 24.38 -22.82 -6.62
N PRO A 14 25.65 -23.24 -6.73
CA PRO A 14 26.00 -24.65 -6.66
C PRO A 14 25.58 -25.30 -5.34
N LYS A 15 25.04 -26.53 -5.40
CA LYS A 15 24.61 -27.28 -4.20
C LYS A 15 25.74 -27.45 -3.18
N SER A 16 26.97 -27.67 -3.64
CA SER A 16 28.15 -27.78 -2.77
C SER A 16 28.39 -26.53 -1.93
N THR A 17 28.20 -25.34 -2.52
CA THR A 17 28.27 -24.06 -1.81
C THR A 17 27.17 -23.94 -0.76
N LEU A 18 25.93 -24.36 -1.11
CA LEU A 18 24.80 -24.32 -0.19
C LEU A 18 24.97 -25.27 1.02
N TYR A 19 25.51 -26.47 0.81
CA TYR A 19 25.86 -27.39 1.91
C TYR A 19 26.94 -26.82 2.84
N GLY A 20 27.88 -26.03 2.31
CA GLY A 20 28.85 -25.30 3.14
C GLY A 20 28.17 -24.20 3.96
N TRP A 21 27.30 -23.40 3.32
CA TRP A 21 26.62 -22.30 3.97
C TRP A 21 25.59 -22.73 5.01
N GLU A 22 25.00 -23.92 4.87
CA GLU A 22 24.13 -24.53 5.90
C GLU A 22 24.81 -24.59 7.27
N LYS A 23 26.14 -24.75 7.31
CA LYS A 23 26.92 -24.87 8.55
C LYS A 23 27.69 -23.60 8.90
N GLU A 24 28.26 -22.94 7.90
CA GLU A 24 29.20 -21.82 8.10
C GLU A 24 28.53 -20.44 8.01
N ARG A 25 27.37 -20.35 7.36
CA ARG A 25 26.62 -19.10 7.09
C ARG A 25 25.12 -19.31 7.27
N THR A 26 24.76 -19.84 8.44
CA THR A 26 23.41 -20.32 8.79
C THR A 26 22.31 -19.27 8.59
N GLU A 27 22.59 -18.00 8.88
CA GLU A 27 21.63 -16.90 8.66
C GLU A 27 21.31 -16.66 7.18
N ILE A 28 22.35 -16.66 6.32
CA ILE A 28 22.19 -16.50 4.87
C ILE A 28 21.46 -17.72 4.30
N PHE A 29 21.81 -18.91 4.76
CA PHE A 29 21.15 -20.15 4.34
C PHE A 29 19.66 -20.16 4.74
N SER A 30 19.33 -19.77 5.98
CA SER A 30 17.95 -19.62 6.45
C SER A 30 17.16 -18.58 5.64
N TYR A 31 17.79 -17.45 5.29
CA TYR A 31 17.17 -16.45 4.43
C TYR A 31 16.79 -17.03 3.05
N LEU A 32 17.71 -17.77 2.42
CA LEU A 32 17.47 -18.44 1.15
C LEU A 32 16.38 -19.53 1.25
N GLN A 33 16.35 -20.28 2.35
CA GLN A 33 15.29 -21.27 2.61
C GLN A 33 13.90 -20.64 2.75
N ASN A 34 13.82 -19.41 3.25
CA ASN A 34 12.54 -18.70 3.45
C ASN A 34 12.14 -17.80 2.27
N ALA A 35 12.96 -17.76 1.20
CA ALA A 35 12.75 -16.86 0.08
C ALA A 35 11.53 -17.20 -0.81
N SER A 36 10.94 -18.39 -0.70
CA SER A 36 9.66 -18.72 -1.38
C SER A 36 8.44 -18.59 -0.49
N SER A 37 8.53 -19.01 0.78
CA SER A 37 7.42 -18.96 1.73
C SER A 37 6.94 -17.52 1.93
N ASN A 38 7.87 -16.57 1.95
CA ASN A 38 7.51 -15.15 2.02
C ASN A 38 6.76 -14.70 0.75
N SER A 39 7.09 -15.22 -0.44
CA SER A 39 6.43 -14.81 -1.69
C SER A 39 5.04 -15.39 -1.87
N GLU A 40 4.79 -16.63 -1.44
CA GLU A 40 3.46 -17.26 -1.52
C GLU A 40 2.49 -16.62 -0.51
N GLN A 41 2.93 -16.43 0.74
CA GLN A 41 2.14 -15.74 1.76
C GLN A 41 1.82 -14.29 1.35
N LEU A 42 2.79 -13.56 0.79
CA LEU A 42 2.56 -12.22 0.27
C LEU A 42 1.55 -12.23 -0.89
N ARG A 43 1.63 -13.22 -1.79
CA ARG A 43 0.67 -13.37 -2.88
C ARG A 43 -0.75 -13.61 -2.36
N ASP A 44 -0.91 -14.51 -1.39
CA ASP A 44 -2.21 -14.79 -0.79
C ASP A 44 -2.78 -13.57 -0.07
N LEU A 45 -1.94 -12.83 0.66
CA LEU A 45 -2.32 -11.56 1.28
C LEU A 45 -2.74 -10.50 0.25
N ILE A 46 -2.02 -10.37 -0.87
CA ILE A 46 -2.38 -9.45 -1.96
C ILE A 46 -3.75 -9.84 -2.54
N ILE A 47 -3.99 -11.14 -2.78
CA ILE A 47 -5.27 -11.64 -3.28
C ILE A 47 -6.39 -11.37 -2.27
N LEU A 48 -6.14 -11.60 -0.99
CA LEU A 48 -7.09 -11.33 0.09
C LEU A 48 -7.46 -9.85 0.14
N LEU A 49 -6.47 -8.96 0.10
CA LEU A 49 -6.68 -7.51 0.09
C LEU A 49 -7.41 -7.03 -1.16
N ASP A 50 -7.13 -7.60 -2.33
CA ASP A 50 -7.86 -7.28 -3.57
C ASP A 50 -9.34 -7.71 -3.48
N LYS A 51 -9.60 -8.91 -2.93
CA LYS A 51 -10.97 -9.37 -2.68
C LYS A 51 -11.69 -8.46 -1.68
N TYR A 52 -11.05 -8.18 -0.54
CA TYR A 52 -11.60 -7.29 0.48
C TYR A 52 -11.89 -5.89 -0.08
N SER A 53 -11.04 -5.38 -0.98
CA SER A 53 -11.26 -4.07 -1.60
C SER A 53 -12.59 -3.95 -2.35
N LYS A 54 -13.19 -5.06 -2.79
CA LYS A 54 -14.48 -5.07 -3.49
C LYS A 54 -15.68 -5.00 -2.53
N GLU A 55 -15.45 -5.22 -1.24
CA GLU A 55 -16.47 -5.17 -0.19
C GLU A 55 -16.52 -3.81 0.53
N ILE A 56 -15.49 -2.98 0.33
CA ILE A 56 -15.43 -1.61 0.85
C ILE A 56 -16.65 -0.84 0.38
N GLN A 57 -17.36 -0.21 1.32
CA GLN A 57 -18.48 0.64 1.02
C GLN A 57 -17.95 2.00 0.52
N PRO A 58 -18.21 2.37 -0.75
CA PRO A 58 -17.74 3.64 -1.25
C PRO A 58 -18.37 4.79 -0.44
N SER A 59 -17.56 5.79 -0.11
CA SER A 59 -18.00 6.91 0.73
C SER A 59 -17.42 8.24 0.28
N PHE A 60 -16.37 8.22 -0.54
CA PHE A 60 -15.73 9.41 -1.09
C PHE A 60 -16.35 9.77 -2.44
N ASN A 61 -16.23 11.03 -2.84
CA ASN A 61 -16.40 11.46 -4.22
C ASN A 61 -15.03 11.70 -4.88
N TYR A 62 -15.05 11.92 -6.19
CA TYR A 62 -13.83 12.16 -6.95
C TYR A 62 -13.06 13.39 -6.46
N GLN A 63 -13.74 14.51 -6.22
CA GLN A 63 -13.13 15.77 -5.80
C GLN A 63 -12.42 15.65 -4.45
N GLU A 64 -12.96 14.86 -3.54
CA GLU A 64 -12.36 14.56 -2.24
C GLU A 64 -11.07 13.75 -2.40
N ILE A 65 -11.07 12.71 -3.24
CA ILE A 65 -9.85 11.93 -3.52
C ILE A 65 -8.80 12.79 -4.23
N GLU A 66 -9.23 13.63 -5.18
CA GLU A 66 -8.33 14.56 -5.85
C GLU A 66 -7.69 15.55 -4.87
N PHE A 67 -8.47 16.10 -3.95
CA PHE A 67 -7.97 16.97 -2.88
C PHE A 67 -6.97 16.22 -2.00
N LEU A 68 -7.30 15.01 -1.55
CA LEU A 68 -6.41 14.18 -0.73
C LEU A 68 -5.08 13.89 -1.42
N LEU A 69 -5.09 13.65 -2.74
CA LEU A 69 -3.88 13.44 -3.53
C LEU A 69 -3.05 14.72 -3.72
N ALA A 70 -3.69 15.89 -3.69
CA ALA A 70 -2.99 17.17 -3.69
C ALA A 70 -2.33 17.48 -2.34
N LEU A 71 -2.88 16.94 -1.24
CA LEU A 71 -2.18 16.91 0.05
C LEU A 71 -1.00 15.97 -0.09
N ASN A 72 0.24 16.47 0.08
CA ASN A 72 1.46 15.72 -0.14
C ASN A 72 1.79 14.75 1.02
N PHE A 73 0.86 13.88 1.40
CA PHE A 73 1.08 12.91 2.47
C PHE A 73 2.32 12.05 2.24
N THR A 74 2.99 11.76 3.35
CA THR A 74 4.08 10.79 3.46
C THR A 74 3.67 9.73 4.49
N PHE A 75 3.78 8.47 4.09
CA PHE A 75 3.43 7.31 4.92
C PHE A 75 4.66 6.41 5.02
N SER A 76 5.45 6.62 6.06
CA SER A 76 6.76 5.98 6.30
C SER A 76 6.66 4.82 7.28
N SER A 77 5.62 4.77 8.11
CA SER A 77 5.41 3.73 9.12
C SER A 77 3.99 3.15 9.07
N PHE A 78 3.77 2.06 9.81
CA PHE A 78 2.42 1.52 10.02
C PHE A 78 1.56 2.47 10.87
N GLU A 79 2.15 3.15 11.85
CA GLU A 79 1.48 4.15 12.69
C GLU A 79 0.90 5.30 11.85
N ASP A 80 1.57 5.66 10.74
CA ASP A 80 1.05 6.65 9.80
C ASP A 80 -0.24 6.20 9.10
N ILE A 81 -0.39 4.90 8.87
CA ILE A 81 -1.57 4.31 8.25
C ILE A 81 -2.71 4.31 9.26
N GLU A 82 -2.44 3.89 10.48
CA GLU A 82 -3.42 3.86 11.57
C GLU A 82 -3.97 5.26 11.85
N ASN A 83 -3.09 6.27 11.86
CA ASN A 83 -3.40 7.66 12.20
C ASN A 83 -3.63 8.58 10.99
N ILE A 84 -4.08 8.04 9.85
CA ILE A 84 -4.30 8.82 8.62
C ILE A 84 -5.24 10.02 8.81
N SER A 85 -6.31 9.91 9.61
CA SER A 85 -7.24 11.00 9.90
C SER A 85 -6.57 12.13 10.69
N THR A 86 -5.72 11.79 11.65
CA THR A 86 -4.90 12.75 12.40
C THR A 86 -3.90 13.44 11.49
N LYS A 87 -3.20 12.71 10.62
CA LYS A 87 -2.33 13.31 9.60
C LYS A 87 -3.09 14.29 8.72
N TYR A 88 -4.26 13.88 8.23
CA TYR A 88 -5.13 14.73 7.44
C TYR A 88 -5.49 16.02 8.19
N SER A 89 -5.91 15.93 9.45
CA SER A 89 -6.28 17.13 10.24
C SER A 89 -5.16 18.16 10.36
N HIS A 90 -3.89 17.72 10.41
CA HIS A 90 -2.74 18.63 10.46
C HIS A 90 -2.50 19.33 9.12
N GLU A 91 -2.66 18.61 8.01
CA GLU A 91 -2.46 19.19 6.66
C GLU A 91 -3.54 20.21 6.29
N ILE A 92 -4.77 20.04 6.77
CA ILE A 92 -5.90 20.91 6.40
C ILE A 92 -6.09 22.14 7.30
N ILE A 93 -5.25 22.37 8.32
CA ILE A 93 -5.45 23.45 9.32
C ILE A 93 -5.74 24.82 8.65
N LYS A 94 -5.04 25.13 7.56
CA LYS A 94 -5.21 26.38 6.82
C LYS A 94 -6.49 26.42 5.98
N GLU A 95 -6.94 25.27 5.50
CA GLU A 95 -8.14 25.12 4.68
C GLU A 95 -9.43 25.13 5.51
N ILE A 96 -9.37 24.78 6.80
CA ILE A 96 -10.57 24.74 7.68
C ILE A 96 -11.29 26.10 7.69
N LYS A 97 -10.56 27.22 7.72
CA LYS A 97 -11.19 28.55 7.78
C LYS A 97 -11.93 28.93 6.50
N ALA A 98 -11.49 28.40 5.36
CA ALA A 98 -12.00 28.78 4.04
C ALA A 98 -13.01 27.77 3.48
N ASN A 99 -12.81 26.48 3.77
CA ASN A 99 -13.45 25.36 3.09
C ASN A 99 -13.94 24.27 4.07
N SER A 100 -14.30 24.63 5.31
CA SER A 100 -14.72 23.67 6.36
C SER A 100 -15.79 22.67 5.91
N GLU A 101 -16.81 23.14 5.17
CA GLU A 101 -17.89 22.30 4.64
C GLU A 101 -17.39 21.19 3.72
N PHE A 102 -16.28 21.41 3.02
CA PHE A 102 -15.66 20.43 2.15
C PHE A 102 -14.64 19.55 2.91
N VAL A 103 -13.76 20.16 3.71
CA VAL A 103 -12.63 19.42 4.32
C VAL A 103 -13.02 18.60 5.56
N MET A 104 -14.05 19.00 6.31
CA MET A 104 -14.46 18.29 7.53
C MET A 104 -15.13 16.94 7.25
N PRO A 105 -16.02 16.80 6.24
CA PRO A 105 -16.57 15.50 5.88
C PRO A 105 -15.50 14.46 5.51
N ILE A 106 -14.41 14.89 4.85
CA ILE A 106 -13.30 14.02 4.49
C ILE A 106 -12.63 13.44 5.75
N TYR A 107 -12.41 14.26 6.79
CA TYR A 107 -11.88 13.78 8.07
C TYR A 107 -12.75 12.65 8.63
N GLY A 108 -14.08 12.86 8.69
CA GLY A 108 -15.01 11.86 9.21
C GLY A 108 -15.06 10.58 8.38
N LYS A 109 -14.84 10.66 7.06
CA LYS A 109 -14.72 9.48 6.19
C LYS A 109 -13.43 8.71 6.45
N LEU A 110 -12.30 9.41 6.59
CA LEU A 110 -11.01 8.80 6.92
C LEU A 110 -11.00 8.13 8.31
N GLU A 111 -11.69 8.71 9.29
CA GLU A 111 -11.84 8.15 10.64
C GLU A 111 -12.64 6.84 10.62
N LYS A 112 -13.68 6.75 9.79
CA LYS A 112 -14.53 5.56 9.65
C LYS A 112 -13.86 4.39 8.96
N LEU A 113 -12.76 4.61 8.23
CA LEU A 113 -12.02 3.53 7.61
C LEU A 113 -11.44 2.60 8.70
N ASN A 114 -11.70 1.30 8.58
CA ASN A 114 -11.03 0.33 9.43
C ASN A 114 -9.55 0.18 9.03
N LEU A 115 -8.78 -0.55 9.83
CA LEU A 115 -7.34 -0.68 9.63
C LEU A 115 -6.95 -1.26 8.26
N ILE A 116 -7.72 -2.24 7.75
CA ILE A 116 -7.49 -2.86 6.44
C ILE A 116 -7.81 -1.86 5.33
N GLU A 117 -8.91 -1.12 5.45
CA GLU A 117 -9.29 -0.07 4.50
C GLU A 117 -8.28 1.06 4.46
N LYS A 118 -7.77 1.50 5.62
CA LYS A 118 -6.68 2.48 5.74
C LYS A 118 -5.42 1.98 5.04
N TYR A 119 -5.07 0.71 5.21
CA TYR A 119 -3.94 0.10 4.51
C TYR A 119 -4.14 0.11 2.99
N ILE A 120 -5.30 -0.32 2.50
CA ILE A 120 -5.61 -0.32 1.06
C ILE A 120 -5.59 1.12 0.54
N PHE A 121 -6.23 2.07 1.22
CA PHE A 121 -6.26 3.48 0.85
C PHE A 121 -4.84 4.06 0.70
N THR A 122 -3.99 3.88 1.71
CA THR A 122 -2.61 4.39 1.70
C THR A 122 -1.73 3.70 0.65
N SER A 123 -1.94 2.41 0.40
CA SER A 123 -1.26 1.68 -0.68
C SER A 123 -1.62 2.27 -2.05
N ARG A 124 -2.91 2.48 -2.34
CA ARG A 124 -3.37 3.08 -3.61
C ARG A 124 -2.91 4.54 -3.75
N TYR A 125 -2.89 5.30 -2.66
CA TYR A 125 -2.33 6.66 -2.63
C TYR A 125 -0.86 6.67 -3.07
N LYS A 126 -0.02 5.79 -2.50
CA LYS A 126 1.41 5.68 -2.84
C LYS A 126 1.62 5.31 -4.31
N GLU A 127 0.83 4.37 -4.82
CA GLU A 127 0.87 3.95 -6.23
C GLU A 127 0.60 5.11 -7.19
N ILE A 128 -0.47 5.88 -6.97
CA ILE A 128 -0.77 7.06 -7.81
C ILE A 128 0.36 8.10 -7.71
N LYS A 129 0.84 8.38 -6.50
CA LYS A 129 1.91 9.36 -6.31
C LYS A 129 3.18 8.97 -7.07
N SER A 130 3.58 7.71 -7.02
CA SER A 130 4.74 7.20 -7.77
C SER A 130 4.56 7.29 -9.29
N LYS A 131 3.33 7.12 -9.79
CA LYS A 131 3.03 7.24 -11.22
C LYS A 131 3.03 8.69 -11.71
N ASN A 132 2.40 9.60 -10.95
CA ASN A 132 2.38 11.03 -11.26
C ASN A 132 3.78 11.66 -11.25
N GLU A 133 4.70 11.18 -10.40
CA GLU A 133 6.09 11.63 -10.38
C GLU A 133 6.88 11.19 -11.64
N LYS A 134 6.51 10.05 -12.24
CA LYS A 134 7.21 9.46 -13.40
C LYS A 134 6.67 9.95 -14.74
N ASN A 135 5.36 10.21 -14.85
CA ASN A 135 4.70 10.60 -16.10
C ASN A 135 3.83 11.84 -15.88
N LYS A 136 4.31 13.02 -16.31
CA LYS A 136 3.61 14.31 -16.13
C LYS A 136 2.33 14.47 -16.98
N ASP A 137 2.12 13.60 -17.97
CA ASP A 137 1.03 13.67 -18.96
C ASP A 137 -0.02 12.54 -18.83
N GLU A 138 -0.02 11.75 -17.74
CA GLU A 138 -1.04 10.71 -17.54
C GLU A 138 -2.42 11.30 -17.18
N ASP A 139 -3.49 10.65 -17.67
CA ASP A 139 -4.87 10.97 -17.33
C ASP A 139 -5.13 10.71 -15.83
N LYS A 140 -4.89 11.75 -15.02
CA LYS A 140 -5.09 11.76 -13.57
C LYS A 140 -6.49 11.30 -13.17
N ILE A 141 -7.51 11.64 -13.99
CA ILE A 141 -8.89 11.22 -13.76
C ILE A 141 -8.98 9.69 -13.90
N GLY A 142 -8.42 9.15 -14.99
CA GLY A 142 -8.36 7.71 -15.24
C GLY A 142 -7.64 6.94 -14.12
N LEU A 143 -6.51 7.45 -13.64
CA LEU A 143 -5.76 6.84 -12.52
C LEU A 143 -6.57 6.81 -11.23
N ILE A 144 -7.19 7.94 -10.85
CA ILE A 144 -8.02 8.01 -9.65
C ILE A 144 -9.19 7.03 -9.77
N LYS A 145 -9.90 7.03 -10.90
CA LYS A 145 -11.02 6.13 -11.14
C LYS A 145 -10.60 4.65 -11.11
N HIS A 146 -9.38 4.33 -11.55
CA HIS A 146 -8.88 2.96 -11.52
C HIS A 146 -8.49 2.52 -10.10
N TYR A 147 -7.62 3.28 -9.44
CA TYR A 147 -7.00 2.90 -8.16
C TYR A 147 -7.90 3.12 -6.95
N PHE A 148 -8.74 4.17 -6.97
CA PHE A 148 -9.69 4.49 -5.90
C PHE A 148 -11.12 4.04 -6.20
N LYS A 149 -11.32 3.20 -7.23
CA LYS A 149 -12.63 2.58 -7.53
C LYS A 149 -13.35 2.03 -6.28
N PRO A 150 -12.67 1.35 -5.32
CA PRO A 150 -13.31 0.87 -4.09
C PRO A 150 -13.89 1.95 -3.18
N PHE A 151 -13.36 3.17 -3.24
CA PHE A 151 -13.66 4.22 -2.26
C PHE A 151 -14.60 5.30 -2.82
N ILE A 152 -14.72 5.41 -4.14
CA ILE A 152 -15.46 6.47 -4.83
C ILE A 152 -16.88 6.00 -5.17
N ASN A 153 -17.88 6.77 -4.74
CA ASN A 153 -19.26 6.62 -5.19
C ASN A 153 -19.33 6.80 -6.72
N GLN A 154 -19.84 5.80 -7.42
CA GLN A 154 -20.06 5.84 -8.87
C GLN A 154 -21.25 6.74 -9.22
#